data_AF-A0A520JSL2-F1
#
_entry.id   AF-A0A520JSL2-F1
#
_cell.length_a   1.000
_cell.length_b   1.000
_cell.length_c   1.000
_cell.angle_alpha   90.00
_cell.angle_beta   90.00
_cell.angle_gamma   90.00
#
_symmetry.space_group_name_H-M   'P 1'
#
loop_
_entity.id
_entity.type
_entity.pdbx_description
1 polymer ?
#
loop_
_entity_poly.entity_id
_entity_poly.type
_entity_poly.pdbx_seq_one_letter_code
_entity_poly.pdbx_strand_id
1 'polypeptide(L)'
;MTSRQDKLLNDVLLVPVGPINHHKDFNIRAHIFLCVVGMIFYRYLAWKCKHLRLSITQLVDELDGIRLALVQEKTGRNVEMVVEEMGAKQARLFSLLDLGKFM
;
A
#
# COMPACT_ATOMS: atom_id res chain seq x y z
N MET A 1 -23.84 39.19 5.80
CA MET A 1 -24.52 39.28 4.49
C MET A 1 -24.07 38.11 3.62
N THR A 2 -24.73 36.95 3.74
CA THR A 2 -24.73 35.83 2.76
C THR A 2 -25.64 34.73 3.32
N SER A 3 -26.95 34.94 3.26
CA SER A 3 -27.99 33.96 3.68
C SER A 3 -29.13 33.99 2.67
N ARG A 4 -28.82 33.69 1.40
CA ARG A 4 -29.83 33.74 0.33
C ARG A 4 -29.72 32.64 -0.75
N GLN A 5 -28.80 31.69 -0.64
CA GLN A 5 -28.67 30.61 -1.64
C GLN A 5 -29.14 29.23 -1.14
N ASP A 6 -29.17 28.97 0.17
CA ASP A 6 -29.53 27.64 0.70
C ASP A 6 -31.03 27.35 0.76
N LYS A 7 -31.88 28.36 0.54
CA LYS A 7 -33.34 28.20 0.62
C LYS A 7 -34.01 27.71 -0.66
N LEU A 8 -33.32 27.72 -1.80
CA LEU A 8 -33.96 27.43 -3.09
C LEU A 8 -33.98 25.94 -3.46
N LEU A 9 -33.18 25.09 -2.80
CA LEU A 9 -33.01 23.68 -3.16
C LEU A 9 -33.84 22.70 -2.31
N ASN A 10 -34.65 23.19 -1.38
CA ASN A 10 -35.33 22.34 -0.39
C ASN A 10 -36.79 22.01 -0.71
N ASP A 11 -37.36 22.52 -1.80
CA ASP A 11 -38.82 22.63 -1.86
C ASP A 11 -39.59 21.51 -2.55
N VAL A 12 -38.98 20.59 -3.30
CA VAL A 12 -39.80 19.57 -3.99
C VAL A 12 -39.03 18.24 -4.14
N LEU A 13 -39.39 17.28 -3.29
CA LEU A 13 -39.35 15.82 -3.58
C LEU A 13 -38.06 15.01 -3.38
N LEU A 14 -37.16 15.35 -2.45
CA LEU A 14 -36.19 14.37 -1.93
C LEU A 14 -36.04 14.54 -0.42
N VAL A 15 -36.06 13.43 0.30
CA VAL A 15 -35.73 13.33 1.74
C VAL A 15 -34.59 14.31 2.06
N PRO A 16 -34.75 15.26 2.99
CA PRO A 16 -33.70 16.20 3.35
C PRO A 16 -32.56 15.43 4.02
N VAL A 17 -31.65 14.91 3.20
CA VAL A 17 -30.34 14.47 3.65
C VAL A 17 -29.60 15.75 4.01
N GLY A 18 -29.48 16.03 5.32
CA GLY A 18 -28.60 17.10 5.79
C GLY A 18 -27.21 16.94 5.17
N PRO A 19 -26.42 18.02 5.00
CA PRO A 19 -25.15 17.97 4.30
C PRO A 19 -24.28 16.85 4.88
N ILE A 20 -24.02 15.82 4.05
CA ILE A 20 -23.21 14.67 4.44
C ILE A 20 -21.76 15.15 4.52
N ASN A 21 -21.32 15.42 5.74
CA ASN A 21 -19.97 15.90 6.01
C ASN A 21 -18.97 14.74 5.92
N HIS A 22 -18.64 14.34 4.69
CA HIS A 22 -17.65 13.31 4.40
C HIS A 22 -16.25 13.56 5.02
N HIS A 23 -15.96 14.80 5.42
CA HIS A 23 -14.73 15.14 6.14
C HIS A 23 -14.70 14.68 7.60
N LYS A 24 -15.86 14.43 8.23
CA LYS A 24 -15.95 13.86 9.58
C LYS A 24 -15.88 12.33 9.56
N ASP A 25 -16.22 11.71 8.44
CA ASP A 25 -16.13 10.27 8.29
C ASP A 25 -14.68 9.80 8.32
N PHE A 26 -14.35 9.05 9.36
CA PHE A 26 -13.03 8.49 9.55
C PHE A 26 -12.66 7.52 8.42
N ASN A 27 -13.63 6.73 7.94
CA ASN A 27 -13.43 5.76 6.85
C ASN A 27 -13.00 6.43 5.54
N ILE A 28 -13.56 7.60 5.22
CA ILE A 28 -13.22 8.35 4.00
C ILE A 28 -11.80 8.92 4.12
N ARG A 29 -11.45 9.46 5.31
CA ARG A 29 -10.09 9.96 5.57
C ARG A 29 -9.05 8.84 5.52
N ALA A 30 -9.34 7.69 6.11
CA ALA A 30 -8.46 6.53 6.07
C ALA A 30 -8.26 6.00 4.64
N HIS A 31 -9.34 5.94 3.84
CA HIS A 31 -9.25 5.55 2.43
C HIS A 31 -8.38 6.51 1.61
N ILE A 32 -8.62 7.83 1.72
CA ILE A 32 -7.81 8.83 1.01
C ILE A 32 -6.34 8.73 1.42
N PHE A 33 -6.07 8.60 2.72
CA PHE A 33 -4.71 8.44 3.23
C PHE A 33 -4.04 7.19 2.63
N LEU A 34 -4.71 6.03 2.68
CA LEU A 34 -4.20 4.79 2.13
C LEU A 34 -3.96 4.90 0.61
N CYS A 35 -4.85 5.56 -0.12
CA CYS A 35 -4.68 5.80 -1.55
C CYS A 35 -3.47 6.70 -1.83
N VAL A 36 -3.28 7.79 -1.10
CA VAL A 36 -2.14 8.69 -1.31
C VAL A 36 -0.84 7.99 -0.96
N VAL A 37 -0.77 7.32 0.19
CA VAL A 37 0.42 6.55 0.60
C VAL A 37 0.71 5.44 -0.42
N GLY A 38 -0.31 4.70 -0.85
CA GLY A 38 -0.20 3.66 -1.87
C GLY A 38 0.35 4.20 -3.20
N MET A 39 -0.15 5.34 -3.67
CA MET A 39 0.34 5.98 -4.91
C MET A 39 1.79 6.47 -4.79
N ILE A 40 2.15 7.05 -3.65
CA ILE A 40 3.54 7.48 -3.39
C ILE A 40 4.46 6.26 -3.38
N PHE A 41 4.08 5.21 -2.67
CA PHE A 41 4.85 3.97 -2.58
C PHE A 41 4.99 3.30 -3.95
N TYR A 42 3.91 3.25 -4.71
CA TYR A 42 3.89 2.76 -6.09
C TYR A 42 4.89 3.52 -6.97
N ARG A 43 4.89 4.85 -6.88
CA ARG A 43 5.81 5.68 -7.69
C ARG A 43 7.26 5.54 -7.25
N TYR A 44 7.50 5.39 -5.95
CA TYR A 44 8.83 5.12 -5.40
C TYR A 44 9.38 3.78 -5.88
N LEU A 45 8.59 2.70 -5.79
CA LEU A 45 8.98 1.38 -6.26
C LEU A 45 9.25 1.36 -7.76
N ALA A 46 8.38 1.99 -8.55
CA ALA A 46 8.58 2.13 -10.00
C ALA A 46 9.89 2.85 -10.34
N TRP A 47 10.24 3.89 -9.59
CA TRP A 47 11.50 4.61 -9.77
C TRP A 47 12.72 3.77 -9.36
N LYS A 48 12.69 3.15 -8.18
CA LYS A 48 13.79 2.33 -7.66
C LYS A 48 14.06 1.12 -8.55
N CYS A 49 13.02 0.50 -9.10
CA CYS A 49 13.12 -0.68 -9.95
C CYS A 49 13.26 -0.37 -11.45
N LYS A 50 13.35 0.91 -11.84
CA LYS A 50 13.47 1.33 -13.25
C LYS A 50 14.64 0.65 -13.98
N HIS A 51 15.74 0.39 -13.26
CA HIS A 51 16.93 -0.27 -13.81
C HIS A 51 16.73 -1.77 -14.08
N LEU A 52 15.77 -2.43 -13.42
CA LEU A 52 15.47 -3.84 -13.63
C LEU A 52 14.61 -4.09 -14.88
N ARG A 53 14.10 -3.04 -15.55
CA ARG A 53 13.17 -3.10 -16.69
C ARG A 53 11.94 -4.01 -16.44
N LEU A 54 11.58 -4.21 -15.17
CA LEU A 54 10.39 -4.95 -14.78
C LEU A 54 9.17 -4.03 -14.83
N SER A 55 8.04 -4.55 -15.30
CA SER A 55 6.75 -3.88 -15.06
C SER A 55 6.43 -3.96 -13.56
N ILE A 56 5.58 -3.05 -13.07
CA ILE A 56 5.16 -3.09 -11.66
C ILE A 56 4.43 -4.40 -11.32
N THR A 57 3.69 -4.97 -12.26
CA THR A 57 2.99 -6.25 -12.07
C THR A 57 3.99 -7.38 -11.89
N GLN A 58 5.01 -7.46 -12.74
CA GLN A 58 6.09 -8.42 -12.60
C GLN A 58 6.91 -8.18 -11.33
N LEU A 59 7.08 -6.92 -10.92
CA LEU A 59 7.74 -6.59 -9.66
C LEU A 59 6.98 -7.18 -8.46
N VAL A 60 5.66 -7.05 -8.46
CA VAL A 60 4.80 -7.59 -7.40
C VAL A 60 4.83 -9.12 -7.44
N ASP A 61 4.73 -9.73 -8.62
CA ASP A 61 4.80 -11.20 -8.76
C ASP A 61 6.14 -11.75 -8.24
N GLU A 62 7.26 -11.06 -8.56
CA GLU A 62 8.57 -11.49 -8.07
C GLU A 62 8.79 -11.19 -6.59
N LEU A 63 8.16 -10.16 -6.03
CA LEU A 63 8.14 -9.92 -4.58
C LEU A 63 7.31 -10.97 -3.85
N ASP A 64 6.16 -11.36 -4.40
CA ASP A 64 5.30 -12.41 -3.86
C ASP A 64 5.99 -13.78 -3.88
N GLY A 65 6.82 -14.01 -4.91
CA GLY A 65 7.68 -15.18 -5.00
C GLY A 65 8.84 -15.21 -4.00
N ILE A 66 9.23 -14.08 -3.40
CA ILE A 66 10.24 -14.05 -2.33
C ILE A 66 9.58 -14.48 -1.03
N ARG A 67 9.76 -15.75 -0.67
CA ARG A 67 9.24 -16.34 0.55
C ARG A 67 10.27 -16.34 1.67
N LEU A 68 9.90 -15.78 2.81
CA LEU A 68 10.68 -15.79 4.04
C LEU A 68 10.18 -16.92 4.95
N ALA A 69 11.09 -17.79 5.37
CA ALA A 69 10.82 -18.85 6.34
C ALA A 69 11.45 -18.49 7.69
N LEU A 70 10.70 -18.70 8.77
CA LEU A 70 11.23 -18.61 10.13
C LEU A 70 11.57 -20.02 10.60
N VAL A 71 12.86 -20.28 10.83
CA VAL A 71 13.34 -21.57 11.32
C VAL A 71 13.69 -21.41 12.80
N GLN A 72 13.00 -22.16 13.65
CA GLN A 72 13.35 -22.27 15.07
C GLN A 72 14.08 -23.58 15.31
N GLU A 73 15.29 -23.48 15.85
CA GLU A 73 16.08 -24.68 16.19
C GLU A 73 15.44 -25.40 17.40
N LYS A 74 15.25 -26.72 17.31
CA LYS A 74 14.52 -27.50 18.34
C LYS A 74 15.17 -27.48 19.73
N THR A 75 16.43 -27.09 19.82
CA THR A 75 17.24 -27.13 21.05
C THR A 75 17.58 -25.73 21.57
N GLY A 76 17.31 -24.68 20.80
CA GLY A 76 17.69 -23.30 21.11
C GLY A 76 16.52 -22.32 20.95
N ARG A 77 16.54 -21.21 21.71
CA ARG A 77 15.55 -20.12 21.58
C ARG A 77 15.78 -19.24 20.34
N ASN A 78 16.78 -19.56 19.52
CA ASN A 78 17.13 -18.77 18.34
C ASN A 78 16.16 -19.11 17.20
N VAL A 79 15.53 -18.06 16.69
CA VAL A 79 14.71 -18.08 15.48
C VAL A 79 15.53 -17.38 14.41
N GLU A 80 15.93 -18.11 13.38
CA GLU A 80 16.61 -17.53 12.21
C GLU A 80 15.60 -17.32 11.08
N MET A 81 15.68 -16.16 10.45
CA MET A 81 14.92 -15.88 9.25
C MET A 81 15.74 -16.32 8.04
N VAL A 82 15.23 -17.28 7.28
CA VAL A 82 15.89 -17.86 6.10
C VAL A 82 15.06 -17.52 4.88
N VAL A 83 15.69 -17.10 3.79
CA VAL A 83 14.96 -16.91 2.53
C VAL A 83 14.92 -18.22 1.76
N GLU A 84 13.77 -18.58 1.20
CA GLU A 84 13.65 -19.72 0.27
C GLU A 84 14.48 -19.50 -1.00
N GLU A 85 14.71 -20.57 -1.76
CA GLU A 85 15.53 -20.57 -2.96
C GLU A 85 15.00 -19.54 -3.99
N MET A 86 15.82 -18.53 -4.29
CA MET A 86 15.43 -17.43 -5.19
C MET A 86 15.86 -17.68 -6.63
N GLY A 87 14.99 -17.31 -7.57
CA GLY A 87 15.40 -17.14 -8.97
C GLY A 87 16.35 -15.95 -9.16
N ALA A 88 17.11 -15.92 -10.26
CA ALA A 88 18.10 -14.87 -10.53
C ALA A 88 17.52 -13.44 -10.57
N LYS A 89 16.23 -13.28 -10.94
CA LYS A 89 15.53 -12.00 -10.91
C LYS A 89 15.16 -11.57 -9.49
N GLN A 90 14.67 -12.51 -8.68
CA GLN A 90 14.28 -12.32 -7.29
C GLN A 90 15.51 -11.97 -6.43
N ALA A 91 16.65 -12.64 -6.63
CA ALA A 91 17.89 -12.32 -5.93
C ALA A 91 18.39 -10.90 -6.23
N ARG A 92 18.31 -10.47 -7.50
CA ARG A 92 18.63 -9.10 -7.91
C ARG A 92 17.69 -8.09 -7.27
N LEU A 93 16.40 -8.42 -7.22
CA LEU A 93 15.38 -7.56 -6.62
C LEU A 93 15.56 -7.43 -5.11
N PHE A 94 15.80 -8.54 -4.43
CA PHE A 94 16.06 -8.60 -2.98
C PHE A 94 17.28 -7.74 -2.60
N SER A 95 18.36 -7.85 -3.37
CA SER A 95 19.57 -7.05 -3.18
C SER A 95 19.33 -5.56 -3.47
N LEU A 96 18.62 -5.24 -4.55
CA LEU A 96 18.33 -3.85 -4.93
C LEU A 96 17.41 -3.14 -3.92
N LEU A 97 16.48 -3.88 -3.33
CA LEU A 97 15.60 -3.38 -2.29
C LEU A 97 16.25 -3.39 -0.89
N ASP A 98 17.43 -3.99 -0.76
CA ASP A 98 18.18 -4.15 0.50
C ASP A 98 17.34 -4.86 1.58
N LEU A 99 16.58 -5.87 1.17
CA LEU A 99 15.63 -6.57 2.06
C LEU A 99 16.34 -7.39 3.15
N GLY A 100 17.61 -7.78 2.91
CA GLY A 100 18.42 -8.50 3.88
C GLY A 100 18.71 -7.71 5.16
N LYS A 101 18.59 -6.39 5.16
CA LYS A 101 18.77 -5.55 6.36
C LYS A 101 17.69 -5.77 7.42
N PHE A 102 16.55 -6.33 7.04
CA PHE A 102 15.39 -6.52 7.93
C PHE A 102 15.26 -7.97 8.45
N MET A 103 16.26 -8.80 8.15
CA MET A 103 16.39 -10.19 8.63
C MET A 103 17.37 -10.23 9.80
#